data_AF-A0A0A0J0R1-F1
#
_entry.id   AF-A0A0A0J0R1-F1
#
_cell.length_a   1.000
_cell.length_b   1.000
_cell.length_c   1.000
_cell.angle_alpha   90.00
_cell.angle_beta   90.00
_cell.angle_gamma   90.00
#
_symmetry.space_group_name_H-M   'P 1'
#
loop_
_entity.id
_entity.type
_entity.pdbx_description
1 polymer ?
#
loop_
_entity_poly.entity_id
_entity_poly.type
_entity_poly.pdbx_seq_one_letter_code
_entity_poly.pdbx_strand_id
1 'polypeptide(L)'
;MSERELTYEVRHRQQQKRATATILVALLMLFFAFWYAFSYYRASGGDETNVGASACRPFDPKVAVPANTTVNVYNASNKNGLAARTATQLKQRGFAIGKIANDPLKRSVKVVEVRHGPAGKDRAALLTPLGGKGTAQVADKRKDATVDLVLGVGFTDLGKTPTPTGKPMCASPTTSPTSNAG
;
A
#
# COMPACT_ATOMS: atom_id res chain seq x y z
N MET A 1 51.39 7.42 72.76
CA MET A 1 50.52 6.85 71.70
C MET A 1 51.13 7.29 70.37
N SER A 2 51.67 6.35 69.58
CA SER A 2 52.71 6.63 68.56
C SER A 2 52.12 6.93 67.18
N GLU A 3 52.63 7.97 66.51
CA GLU A 3 52.24 8.41 65.15
C GLU A 3 52.38 7.32 64.05
N ARG A 4 53.04 6.20 64.35
CA ARG A 4 53.22 5.08 63.42
C ARG A 4 51.95 4.25 63.20
N GLU A 5 51.00 4.28 64.13
CA GLU A 5 49.74 3.50 64.02
C GLU A 5 48.70 4.18 63.11
N LEU A 6 48.67 5.52 63.08
CA LEU A 6 47.71 6.30 62.27
C LEU A 6 47.96 6.19 60.75
N THR A 7 49.21 5.98 60.34
CA THR A 7 49.59 5.95 58.93
C THR A 7 49.31 4.62 58.24
N TYR A 8 49.09 3.55 59.02
CA TYR A 8 48.77 2.22 58.49
C TYR A 8 47.29 2.10 58.05
N GLU A 9 46.38 2.63 58.86
CA GLU A 9 44.92 2.61 58.60
C GLU A 9 44.51 3.44 57.36
N VAL A 10 45.19 4.57 57.10
CA VAL A 10 44.84 5.47 55.98
C VAL A 10 45.20 4.86 54.62
N ARG A 11 46.32 4.13 54.52
CA ARG A 11 46.74 3.49 53.26
C ARG A 11 45.79 2.37 52.84
N HIS A 12 45.24 1.64 53.80
CA HIS A 12 44.39 0.49 53.51
C HIS A 12 43.02 0.91 52.94
N ARG A 13 42.43 2.01 53.44
CA ARG A 13 41.16 2.57 52.93
C ARG A 13 41.30 3.16 51.52
N GLN A 14 42.45 3.74 51.19
CA GLN A 14 42.69 4.28 49.85
C GLN A 14 42.92 3.18 48.81
N GLN A 15 43.63 2.10 49.17
CA GLN A 15 43.80 0.95 48.28
C GLN A 15 42.49 0.22 48.03
N GLN A 16 41.65 0.06 49.06
CA GLN A 16 40.30 -0.51 48.89
C GLN A 16 39.42 0.35 47.98
N LYS A 17 39.47 1.69 48.10
CA LYS A 17 38.74 2.62 47.21
C LYS A 17 39.24 2.60 45.77
N ARG A 18 40.55 2.43 45.55
CA ARG A 18 41.15 2.33 44.20
C ARG A 18 40.88 0.96 43.56
N ALA A 19 40.92 -0.11 44.36
CA ALA A 19 40.56 -1.45 43.92
C ALA A 19 39.07 -1.57 43.59
N THR A 20 38.18 -1.02 44.43
CA THR A 20 36.74 -1.00 44.11
C THR A 20 36.42 -0.11 42.92
N ALA A 21 37.09 1.05 42.77
CA ALA A 21 36.91 1.90 41.59
C ALA A 21 37.36 1.20 40.31
N THR A 22 38.50 0.50 40.30
CA THR A 22 38.98 -0.24 39.13
C THR A 22 38.07 -1.42 38.79
N ILE A 23 37.59 -2.16 39.79
CA ILE A 23 36.60 -3.24 39.59
C ILE A 23 35.28 -2.68 39.03
N LEU A 24 34.78 -1.55 39.54
CA LEU A 24 33.56 -0.92 39.04
C LEU A 24 33.70 -0.44 37.60
N VAL A 25 34.85 0.15 37.23
CA VAL A 25 35.13 0.56 35.85
C VAL A 25 35.21 -0.65 34.92
N ALA A 26 35.87 -1.74 35.35
CA ALA A 26 35.93 -2.98 34.58
C ALA A 26 34.54 -3.60 34.38
N LEU A 27 33.69 -3.63 35.43
CA LEU A 27 32.32 -4.11 35.34
C LEU A 27 31.44 -3.23 34.44
N LEU A 28 31.61 -1.91 34.48
CA LEU A 28 30.92 -0.99 33.57
C LEU A 28 31.36 -1.22 32.12
N MET A 29 32.66 -1.38 31.85
CA MET A 29 33.14 -1.71 30.50
C MET A 29 32.59 -3.04 29.99
N LEU A 30 32.56 -4.08 30.83
CA LEU A 30 31.97 -5.38 30.48
C LEU A 30 30.46 -5.27 30.23
N PHE A 31 29.75 -4.48 31.04
CA PHE A 31 28.32 -4.23 30.86
C PHE A 31 28.03 -3.50 29.54
N PHE A 32 28.81 -2.47 29.20
CA PHE A 32 28.66 -1.76 27.93
C PHE A 32 29.03 -2.64 26.73
N ALA A 33 30.09 -3.46 26.83
CA ALA A 33 30.45 -4.41 25.77
C ALA A 33 29.36 -5.48 25.57
N PHE A 34 28.81 -6.01 26.67
CA PHE A 34 27.71 -6.96 26.64
C PHE A 34 26.42 -6.34 26.07
N TRP A 35 26.07 -5.11 26.47
CA TRP A 35 24.93 -4.38 25.90
C TRP A 35 25.14 -4.13 24.41
N TYR A 36 26.32 -3.66 24.00
CA TYR A 36 26.64 -3.42 22.59
C TYR A 36 26.55 -4.70 21.75
N ALA A 37 27.07 -5.84 22.27
CA ALA A 37 26.93 -7.14 21.63
C ALA A 37 25.45 -7.60 21.57
N PHE A 38 24.68 -7.44 22.66
CA PHE A 38 23.26 -7.79 22.71
C PHE A 38 22.42 -6.95 21.73
N SER A 39 22.77 -5.67 21.56
CA SER A 39 22.22 -4.78 20.53
C SER A 39 22.49 -5.33 19.12
N TYR A 40 23.70 -5.82 18.86
CA TYR A 40 24.05 -6.43 17.58
C TYR A 40 23.27 -7.74 17.34
N TYR A 41 23.11 -8.59 18.37
CA TYR A 41 22.33 -9.83 18.25
C TYR A 41 20.83 -9.59 18.06
N ARG A 42 20.26 -8.52 18.61
CA ARG A 42 18.86 -8.12 18.29
C ARG A 42 18.71 -7.56 16.88
N ALA A 43 19.79 -7.09 16.26
CA ALA A 43 19.80 -6.68 14.85
C ALA A 43 19.99 -7.87 13.88
N SER A 44 20.50 -9.01 14.36
CA SER A 44 20.75 -10.21 13.54
C SER A 44 19.86 -11.41 13.89
N GLY A 45 18.78 -11.21 14.65
CA GLY A 45 17.82 -12.24 15.06
C GLY A 45 16.50 -12.23 14.28
N GLY A 46 16.52 -11.80 13.02
CA GLY A 46 15.33 -11.76 12.15
C GLY A 46 15.55 -12.56 10.87
N ASP A 47 14.85 -13.70 10.80
CA ASP A 47 14.52 -14.50 9.62
C ASP A 47 15.64 -15.25 8.87
N GLU A 48 16.10 -16.35 9.47
CA GLU A 48 16.39 -17.57 8.72
C GLU A 48 15.23 -18.56 8.88
N THR A 49 14.10 -18.32 8.21
CA THR A 49 13.25 -19.40 7.69
C THR A 49 12.55 -18.95 6.39
N ASN A 50 12.83 -19.69 5.31
CA ASN A 50 12.16 -19.71 4.00
C ASN A 50 12.60 -18.66 2.96
N VAL A 51 13.58 -19.06 2.16
CA VAL A 51 13.62 -18.73 0.73
C VAL A 51 12.25 -19.10 0.12
N GLY A 52 11.48 -18.08 -0.29
CA GLY A 52 10.28 -18.27 -1.14
C GLY A 52 8.95 -17.66 -0.67
N ALA A 53 8.90 -16.81 0.37
CA ALA A 53 7.68 -16.09 0.71
C ALA A 53 7.40 -14.98 -0.32
N SER A 54 6.64 -15.34 -1.36
CA SER A 54 6.20 -14.50 -2.47
C SER A 54 5.99 -13.02 -2.09
N ALA A 55 6.72 -12.12 -2.77
CA ALA A 55 6.58 -10.66 -2.68
C ALA A 55 5.17 -10.16 -3.04
N CYS A 56 4.31 -11.06 -3.51
CA CYS A 56 2.94 -10.81 -3.89
C CYS A 56 2.00 -11.84 -3.25
N ARG A 57 0.75 -11.42 -2.97
CA ARG A 57 -0.32 -12.33 -2.54
C ARG A 57 -0.83 -13.15 -3.73
N PRO A 58 -1.37 -14.37 -3.51
CA PRO A 58 -1.96 -15.16 -4.59
C PRO A 58 -2.95 -14.35 -5.44
N PHE A 59 -2.96 -14.62 -6.75
CA PHE A 59 -3.93 -14.01 -7.66
C PHE A 59 -5.35 -14.50 -7.31
N ASP A 60 -6.27 -13.57 -7.13
CA ASP A 60 -7.70 -13.87 -6.95
C ASP A 60 -8.52 -13.06 -7.98
N PRO A 61 -9.16 -13.73 -8.97
CA PRO A 61 -9.93 -13.05 -10.00
C PRO A 61 -11.19 -12.34 -9.47
N LYS A 62 -11.66 -12.68 -8.26
CA LYS A 62 -12.84 -12.06 -7.64
C LYS A 62 -12.53 -10.69 -7.08
N VAL A 63 -11.28 -10.42 -6.70
CA VAL A 63 -10.90 -9.12 -6.17
C VAL A 63 -10.91 -8.10 -7.30
N ALA A 64 -11.61 -6.98 -7.07
CA ALA A 64 -11.60 -5.86 -8.00
C ALA A 64 -10.21 -5.22 -8.04
N VAL A 65 -9.62 -5.21 -9.23
CA VAL A 65 -8.40 -4.47 -9.58
C VAL A 65 -8.66 -3.71 -10.88
N PRO A 66 -7.89 -2.66 -11.21
CA PRO A 66 -8.09 -1.94 -12.47
C PRO A 66 -8.12 -2.87 -13.69
N ALA A 67 -7.20 -3.83 -13.76
CA ALA A 67 -7.05 -4.74 -14.90
C ALA A 67 -8.26 -5.64 -15.18
N ASN A 68 -9.07 -5.98 -14.17
CA ASN A 68 -10.29 -6.79 -14.31
C ASN A 68 -11.58 -5.96 -14.15
N THR A 69 -11.45 -4.63 -14.24
CA THR A 69 -12.57 -3.69 -14.14
C THR A 69 -12.85 -3.08 -15.51
N THR A 70 -13.91 -3.56 -16.16
CA THR A 70 -14.40 -3.01 -17.42
C THR A 70 -15.25 -1.77 -17.19
N VAL A 71 -14.81 -0.64 -17.75
CA VAL A 71 -15.43 0.67 -17.57
C VAL A 71 -15.97 1.18 -18.90
N ASN A 72 -17.26 1.47 -18.95
CA ASN A 72 -17.85 2.27 -20.01
C ASN A 72 -17.76 3.75 -19.61
N VAL A 73 -17.33 4.62 -20.51
CA VAL A 73 -17.20 6.05 -20.26
C VAL A 73 -18.23 6.81 -21.07
N TYR A 74 -19.15 7.48 -20.36
CA TYR A 74 -20.23 8.25 -20.97
C TYR A 74 -20.06 9.74 -20.74
N ASN A 75 -20.32 10.55 -21.77
CA ASN A 75 -20.37 12.00 -21.66
C ASN A 75 -21.82 12.47 -21.47
N ALA A 76 -22.11 13.07 -20.31
CA ALA A 76 -23.38 13.73 -20.00
C ALA A 76 -23.24 15.26 -19.99
N SER A 77 -22.20 15.80 -20.65
CA SER A 77 -21.93 17.23 -20.77
C SER A 77 -21.88 17.67 -22.23
N ASN A 78 -21.79 18.99 -22.46
CA ASN A 78 -21.61 19.58 -23.80
C ASN A 78 -20.13 19.64 -24.24
N LYS A 79 -19.20 19.06 -23.46
CA LYS A 79 -17.77 19.09 -23.77
C LYS A 79 -17.42 17.99 -24.77
N ASN A 80 -17.01 18.36 -25.98
CA ASN A 80 -16.64 17.40 -27.02
C ASN A 80 -15.37 16.61 -26.65
N GLY A 81 -15.40 15.30 -26.89
CA GLY A 81 -14.26 14.40 -26.67
C GLY A 81 -13.93 14.11 -25.20
N LEU A 82 -14.74 14.58 -24.23
CA LEU A 82 -14.49 14.40 -22.80
C LEU A 82 -14.39 12.92 -22.41
N ALA A 83 -15.35 12.09 -22.87
CA ALA A 83 -15.34 10.66 -22.59
C ALA A 83 -14.11 9.95 -23.18
N ALA A 84 -13.71 10.30 -24.41
CA ALA A 84 -12.56 9.67 -25.07
C ALA A 84 -11.24 9.99 -24.36
N ARG A 85 -11.04 11.25 -23.96
CA ARG A 85 -9.86 11.68 -23.19
C ARG A 85 -9.80 10.96 -21.83
N THR A 86 -10.92 10.91 -21.12
CA THR A 86 -11.01 10.25 -19.82
C THR A 86 -10.78 8.75 -19.93
N ALA A 87 -11.35 8.10 -20.95
CA ALA A 87 -11.12 6.68 -21.22
C ALA A 87 -9.64 6.38 -21.48
N THR A 88 -8.93 7.27 -22.19
CA THR A 88 -7.48 7.14 -22.42
C THR A 88 -6.71 7.19 -21.10
N GLN A 89 -7.04 8.15 -20.22
CA GLN A 89 -6.41 8.25 -18.89
C GLN A 89 -6.71 7.04 -18.01
N LEU A 90 -7.94 6.51 -18.04
CA LEU A 90 -8.30 5.28 -17.31
C LEU A 90 -7.53 4.07 -17.83
N LYS A 91 -7.37 3.94 -19.16
CA LYS A 91 -6.56 2.88 -19.77
C LYS A 91 -5.10 2.95 -19.30
N GLN A 92 -4.52 4.15 -19.24
CA GLN A 92 -3.17 4.36 -18.71
C GLN A 92 -3.04 3.97 -17.22
N ARG A 93 -4.14 4.02 -16.47
CA ARG A 93 -4.22 3.58 -15.06
C ARG A 93 -4.54 2.09 -14.92
N GLY A 94 -4.54 1.35 -16.02
CA GLY A 94 -4.72 -0.11 -16.04
C GLY A 94 -6.17 -0.58 -16.05
N PHE A 95 -7.15 0.32 -16.25
CA PHE A 95 -8.54 -0.10 -16.41
C PHE A 95 -8.81 -0.69 -17.79
N ALA A 96 -9.66 -1.71 -17.85
CA ALA A 96 -10.21 -2.19 -19.11
C ALA A 96 -11.30 -1.22 -19.59
N ILE A 97 -11.19 -0.73 -20.82
CA ILE A 97 -12.19 0.18 -21.39
C ILE A 97 -13.17 -0.60 -22.25
N GLY A 98 -14.46 -0.44 -21.95
CA GLY A 98 -15.55 -0.95 -22.77
C GLY A 98 -16.00 0.11 -23.77
N LYS A 99 -17.20 0.66 -23.56
CA LYS A 99 -17.83 1.62 -24.46
C LYS A 99 -17.41 3.05 -24.17
N ILE A 100 -17.26 3.87 -25.21
CA ILE A 100 -17.06 5.33 -25.11
C ILE A 100 -18.17 6.00 -25.93
N ALA A 101 -19.04 6.77 -25.29
CA ALA A 101 -20.19 7.39 -25.97
C ALA A 101 -20.76 8.60 -25.22
N ASN A 102 -21.77 9.26 -25.78
CA ASN A 102 -22.62 10.17 -25.01
C ASN A 102 -23.61 9.38 -24.16
N ASP A 103 -24.01 9.91 -23.00
CA ASP A 103 -24.94 9.25 -22.08
C ASP A 103 -26.32 9.09 -22.75
N PRO A 104 -26.80 7.86 -22.99
CA PRO A 104 -28.10 7.63 -23.63
C PRO A 104 -29.27 8.13 -22.78
N LEU A 105 -29.10 8.25 -21.45
CA LEU A 105 -30.17 8.70 -20.56
C LEU A 105 -30.46 10.20 -20.67
N LYS A 106 -29.54 10.99 -21.25
CA LYS A 106 -29.68 12.45 -21.45
C LYS A 106 -30.12 13.21 -20.18
N ARG A 107 -29.76 12.71 -19.00
CA ARG A 107 -30.06 13.36 -17.71
C ARG A 107 -28.93 14.30 -17.32
N SER A 108 -29.27 15.31 -16.52
CA SER A 108 -28.28 16.25 -16.00
C SER A 108 -27.44 15.60 -14.89
N VAL A 109 -26.14 15.44 -15.15
CA VAL A 109 -25.15 14.97 -14.18
C VAL A 109 -24.29 16.15 -13.76
N LYS A 110 -24.22 16.43 -12.45
CA LYS A 110 -23.47 17.59 -11.93
C LYS A 110 -21.97 17.42 -12.07
N VAL A 111 -21.39 16.36 -11.53
CA VAL A 111 -19.95 16.10 -11.53
C VAL A 111 -19.67 14.74 -12.17
N VAL A 112 -19.88 13.65 -11.45
CA VAL A 112 -19.71 12.29 -11.97
C VAL A 112 -20.78 11.37 -11.36
N GLU A 113 -21.32 10.47 -12.16
CA GLU A 113 -22.09 9.32 -11.69
C GLU A 113 -21.32 8.03 -12.01
N VAL A 114 -21.18 7.15 -11.03
CA VAL A 114 -20.66 5.79 -11.20
C VAL A 114 -21.85 4.83 -11.13
N ARG A 115 -22.30 4.34 -12.28
CA ARG A 115 -23.48 3.47 -12.36
C ARG A 115 -23.04 2.01 -12.42
N HIS A 116 -23.64 1.16 -11.58
CA HIS A 116 -23.25 -0.24 -11.49
C HIS A 116 -24.38 -1.14 -11.03
N GLY A 117 -24.32 -2.41 -11.43
CA GLY A 117 -25.14 -3.47 -10.87
C GLY A 117 -24.56 -4.04 -9.57
N PRO A 118 -25.22 -5.01 -8.95
CA PRO A 118 -24.72 -5.69 -7.75
C PRO A 118 -23.34 -6.33 -7.97
N ALA A 119 -23.10 -6.98 -9.11
CA ALA A 119 -21.83 -7.63 -9.44
C ALA A 119 -20.67 -6.63 -9.71
N GLY A 120 -21.01 -5.37 -10.01
CA GLY A 120 -20.04 -4.30 -10.29
C GLY A 120 -19.68 -3.44 -9.08
N LYS A 121 -20.28 -3.69 -7.89
CA LYS A 121 -20.16 -2.81 -6.72
C LYS A 121 -18.70 -2.55 -6.29
N ASP A 122 -17.90 -3.61 -6.17
CA ASP A 122 -16.50 -3.48 -5.74
C ASP A 122 -15.63 -2.78 -6.79
N ARG A 123 -15.95 -2.99 -8.07
CA ARG A 123 -15.30 -2.33 -9.21
C ARG A 123 -15.65 -0.84 -9.26
N ALA A 124 -16.90 -0.50 -8.97
CA ALA A 124 -17.36 0.88 -8.86
C ALA A 124 -16.67 1.62 -7.71
N ALA A 125 -16.36 0.94 -6.60
CA ALA A 125 -15.62 1.52 -5.48
C ALA A 125 -14.19 1.98 -5.87
N LEU A 126 -13.58 1.35 -6.88
CA LEU A 126 -12.28 1.79 -7.42
C LEU A 126 -12.38 3.12 -8.20
N LEU A 127 -13.53 3.37 -8.84
CA LEU A 127 -13.75 4.55 -9.69
C LEU A 127 -14.26 5.76 -8.92
N THR A 128 -15.07 5.57 -7.87
CA THR A 128 -15.61 6.65 -7.05
C THR A 128 -14.56 7.69 -6.61
N PRO A 129 -13.39 7.31 -6.04
CA PRO A 129 -12.38 8.29 -5.65
C PRO A 129 -11.75 9.02 -6.85
N LEU A 130 -11.74 8.40 -8.03
CA LEU A 130 -11.21 9.01 -9.26
C LEU A 130 -12.15 10.08 -9.83
N GLY A 131 -13.46 9.99 -9.58
CA GLY A 131 -14.40 11.04 -10.00
C GLY A 131 -14.31 12.31 -9.15
N GLY A 132 -13.67 12.25 -7.98
CA GLY A 132 -13.49 13.39 -7.08
C GLY A 132 -14.73 13.72 -6.23
N LYS A 133 -14.70 14.88 -5.56
CA LYS A 133 -15.77 15.33 -4.67
C LYS A 133 -17.07 15.53 -5.45
N GLY A 134 -18.17 14.99 -4.91
CA GLY A 134 -19.48 15.07 -5.56
C GLY A 134 -19.75 13.95 -6.57
N THR A 135 -18.88 12.95 -6.66
CA THR A 135 -19.16 11.70 -7.37
C THR A 135 -20.29 10.95 -6.66
N ALA A 136 -21.34 10.62 -7.39
CA ALA A 136 -22.44 9.82 -6.90
C ALA A 136 -22.32 8.37 -7.38
N GLN A 137 -22.54 7.39 -6.49
CA GLN A 137 -22.77 6.01 -6.90
C GLN A 137 -24.27 5.81 -7.16
N VAL A 138 -24.58 5.19 -8.29
CA VAL A 138 -25.95 4.90 -8.72
C VAL A 138 -26.08 3.41 -8.96
N ALA A 139 -26.83 2.74 -8.10
CA ALA A 139 -27.14 1.33 -8.31
C ALA A 139 -28.16 1.19 -9.44
N ASP A 140 -27.91 0.27 -10.36
CA ASP A 140 -28.86 -0.17 -11.38
C ASP A 140 -29.08 -1.69 -11.31
N LYS A 141 -29.92 -2.19 -12.23
CA LYS A 141 -30.37 -3.59 -12.25
C LYS A 141 -29.56 -4.49 -13.18
N ARG A 142 -28.41 -4.03 -13.73
CA ARG A 142 -27.59 -4.86 -14.62
C ARG A 142 -27.02 -6.06 -13.86
N LYS A 143 -26.85 -7.17 -14.57
CA LYS A 143 -26.35 -8.43 -13.99
C LYS A 143 -24.84 -8.61 -14.17
N ASP A 144 -24.25 -7.95 -15.17
CA ASP A 144 -22.82 -7.99 -15.40
C ASP A 144 -22.05 -7.13 -14.39
N ALA A 145 -20.73 -7.30 -14.38
CA ALA A 145 -19.82 -6.57 -13.50
C ALA A 145 -19.28 -5.28 -14.13
N THR A 146 -19.81 -4.83 -15.27
CA THR A 146 -19.38 -3.59 -15.91
C THR A 146 -19.81 -2.39 -15.09
N VAL A 147 -19.02 -1.32 -15.18
CA VAL A 147 -19.31 -0.06 -14.49
C VAL A 147 -19.35 1.06 -15.51
N ASP A 148 -20.34 1.94 -15.40
CA ASP A 148 -20.41 3.13 -16.22
C ASP A 148 -19.87 4.33 -15.43
N LEU A 149 -18.87 5.00 -15.98
CA LEU A 149 -18.41 6.30 -15.52
C LEU A 149 -19.04 7.39 -16.37
N VAL A 150 -19.98 8.14 -15.79
CA VAL A 150 -20.75 9.17 -16.48
C VAL A 150 -20.26 10.54 -16.07
N LEU A 151 -19.75 11.29 -17.04
CA LEU A 151 -19.05 12.56 -16.85
C LEU A 151 -20.01 13.72 -17.04
N GLY A 152 -20.28 14.44 -15.95
CA GLY A 152 -21.16 15.59 -15.91
C GLY A 152 -20.48 16.91 -16.30
N VAL A 153 -21.26 17.99 -16.26
CA VAL A 153 -20.82 19.34 -16.67
C VAL A 153 -19.68 19.89 -15.82
N GLY A 154 -19.69 19.59 -14.52
CA GLY A 154 -18.69 19.99 -13.54
C GLY A 154 -17.45 19.10 -13.49
N PHE A 155 -17.40 18.01 -14.26
CA PHE A 155 -16.20 17.18 -14.35
C PHE A 155 -15.08 17.94 -15.08
N THR A 156 -13.88 17.88 -14.51
CA THR A 156 -12.69 18.56 -15.03
C THR A 156 -11.59 17.57 -15.36
N ASP A 157 -11.18 16.76 -14.39
CA ASP A 157 -10.14 15.75 -14.54
C ASP A 157 -10.33 14.61 -13.54
N LEU A 158 -9.68 13.48 -13.81
CA LEU A 158 -9.64 12.36 -12.88
C LEU A 158 -8.78 12.70 -11.67
N GLY A 159 -9.32 12.43 -10.48
CA GLY A 159 -8.59 12.48 -9.21
C GLY A 159 -7.36 11.56 -9.20
N LYS A 160 -6.55 11.66 -8.15
CA LYS A 160 -5.33 10.84 -8.01
C LYS A 160 -5.68 9.35 -7.90
N THR A 161 -4.87 8.50 -8.53
CA THR A 161 -4.98 7.05 -8.34
C THR A 161 -4.67 6.74 -6.86
N PRO A 162 -5.55 6.00 -6.16
CA PRO A 162 -5.30 5.64 -4.77
C PRO A 162 -4.08 4.73 -4.66
N THR A 163 -3.26 4.94 -3.63
CA THR A 163 -2.10 4.09 -3.33
C THR A 163 -2.59 2.73 -2.82
N PRO A 164 -2.13 1.60 -3.38
CA PRO A 164 -2.43 0.28 -2.84
C PRO A 164 -1.91 0.15 -1.41
N THR A 165 -2.77 -0.27 -0.47
CA THR A 165 -2.43 -0.39 0.97
C THR A 165 -2.00 -1.80 1.39
N GLY A 166 -1.46 -2.60 0.47
CA GLY A 166 -1.03 -3.97 0.78
C GLY A 166 -0.11 -4.57 -0.28
N LYS A 167 0.32 -5.82 -0.05
CA LYS A 167 1.16 -6.55 -1.02
C LYS A 167 0.45 -6.64 -2.38
N PRO A 168 1.16 -6.40 -3.50
CA PRO A 168 0.57 -6.55 -4.83
C PRO A 168 0.05 -7.98 -5.01
N MET A 169 -0.97 -8.15 -5.85
CA MET A 169 -1.32 -9.49 -6.31
C MET A 169 -0.25 -9.99 -7.27
N CYS A 170 0.02 -11.29 -7.22
CA CYS A 170 0.85 -11.91 -8.24
C CYS A 170 0.16 -11.76 -9.60
N ALA A 171 0.95 -11.75 -10.67
CA ALA A 171 0.40 -11.77 -12.02
C ALA A 171 -0.53 -12.97 -12.18
N SER A 172 -1.61 -12.81 -12.95
CA SER A 172 -2.46 -13.95 -13.32
C SER A 172 -1.58 -15.06 -13.89
N PRO A 173 -1.79 -16.34 -13.52
CA PRO A 173 -1.11 -17.44 -14.17
C PRO A 173 -1.52 -17.43 -15.64
N THR A 174 -0.63 -16.95 -16.51
CA THR A 174 -0.85 -17.01 -17.95
C THR A 174 -0.79 -18.47 -18.36
N THR A 175 -1.94 -19.08 -18.62
CA THR A 175 -1.99 -20.31 -19.41
C THR A 175 -1.66 -19.94 -20.85
N SER A 176 -0.39 -19.70 -21.15
CA SER A 176 0.09 -19.71 -22.53
C SER A 176 0.08 -21.18 -22.98
N PRO A 177 -0.71 -21.57 -24.00
CA PRO A 177 -0.55 -22.89 -24.57
C PRO A 177 0.80 -22.90 -25.30
N THR A 178 1.77 -23.63 -24.75
CA THR A 178 2.96 -24.04 -25.50
C THR A 178 2.48 -24.92 -26.64
N SER A 179 2.35 -24.35 -27.83
CA SER A 179 2.20 -25.11 -29.07
C SER A 179 3.51 -25.85 -29.31
N ASN A 180 3.58 -27.12 -28.89
CA ASN A 180 4.54 -28.06 -29.44
C ASN A 180 4.04 -28.43 -30.84
N ALA A 181 4.69 -27.86 -31.85
CA ALA A 181 4.66 -28.40 -33.20
C ALA A 181 5.45 -29.73 -33.20
N GLY A 182 4.79 -30.79 -33.62
CA GLY A 182 5.37 -32.10 -33.95
C GLY A 182 4.78 -32.56 -35.28
#